data_AF-A0A6N2XKB1-F1
#
_entry.id   AF-A0A6N2XKB1-F1
#
_cell.length_a   1.000
_cell.length_b   1.000
_cell.length_c   1.000
_cell.angle_alpha   90.00
_cell.angle_beta   90.00
_cell.angle_gamma   90.00
#
_symmetry.space_group_name_H-M   'P 1'
#
loop_
_entity.id
_entity.type
_entity.pdbx_description
1 polymer ?
#
loop_
_entity_poly.entity_id
_entity_poly.type
_entity_poly.pdbx_seq_one_letter_code
_entity_poly.pdbx_strand_id
1 'polypeptide(L)'
;MNIEELQSIMIDSYQVGYMEAVKAYEPSQDFIRLSEVKKWLKMMKIDLKRFNILVHKEIIKPVRKGDSRNSPLYYSKKEIKQALSMANVSGLLAKETIKLTL
;
A
#
# COMPACT_ATOMS: atom_id res chain seq x y z
N MET A 1 -3.91 -17.44 13.54
CA MET A 1 -4.64 -16.19 13.75
C MET A 1 -4.89 -16.03 15.22
N ASN A 2 -4.39 -14.96 15.81
CA ASN A 2 -4.82 -14.50 17.12
C ASN A 2 -5.66 -13.21 16.98
N ILE A 3 -6.20 -12.72 18.10
CA ILE A 3 -7.08 -11.54 18.08
C ILE A 3 -6.34 -10.26 17.68
N GLU A 4 -5.04 -10.15 17.96
CA GLU A 4 -4.21 -8.99 17.60
C GLU A 4 -3.98 -8.92 16.09
N GLU A 5 -3.72 -10.08 15.46
CA GLU A 5 -3.61 -10.22 14.02
C GLU A 5 -4.92 -9.82 13.33
N LEU A 6 -6.06 -10.27 13.86
CA LEU A 6 -7.39 -9.88 13.35
C LEU A 6 -7.64 -8.37 13.50
N GLN A 7 -7.31 -7.79 14.64
CA GLN A 7 -7.42 -6.34 14.87
C GLN A 7 -6.53 -5.55 13.89
N SER A 8 -5.32 -6.02 13.63
CA SER A 8 -4.43 -5.41 12.64
C SER A 8 -5.03 -5.44 11.24
N ILE A 9 -5.61 -6.56 10.81
CA ILE A 9 -6.28 -6.68 9.51
C ILE A 9 -7.46 -5.70 9.41
N MET A 10 -8.26 -5.58 10.48
CA MET A 10 -9.37 -4.62 10.51
C MET A 10 -8.88 -3.18 10.36
N ILE A 11 -7.85 -2.77 11.12
CA ILE A 11 -7.27 -1.42 11.04
C ILE A 11 -6.76 -1.13 9.63
N ASP A 12 -6.03 -2.07 9.02
CA ASP A 12 -5.54 -1.92 7.65
C ASP A 12 -6.72 -1.77 6.66
N SER A 13 -7.78 -2.56 6.83
CA SER A 13 -8.98 -2.51 5.99
C SER A 13 -9.71 -1.17 6.12
N TYR A 14 -9.83 -0.62 7.33
CA TYR A 14 -10.40 0.72 7.55
C TYR A 14 -9.57 1.81 6.84
N GLN A 15 -8.24 1.74 6.90
CA GLN A 15 -7.39 2.69 6.19
C GLN A 15 -7.53 2.60 4.68
N VAL A 16 -7.66 1.39 4.12
CA VAL A 16 -7.92 1.19 2.70
C VAL A 16 -9.28 1.76 2.31
N GLY A 17 -10.32 1.51 3.12
CA GLY A 17 -11.66 2.07 2.90
C GLY A 17 -11.68 3.60 2.95
N TYR A 18 -10.97 4.20 3.92
CA TYR A 18 -10.78 5.66 3.97
C TYR A 18 -10.12 6.19 2.69
N MET A 19 -9.04 5.54 2.24
CA MET A 19 -8.36 5.96 1.02
C MET A 19 -9.20 5.75 -0.24
N GLU A 20 -10.08 4.75 -0.27
CA GLU A 20 -11.06 4.57 -1.34
C GLU A 20 -12.03 5.75 -1.40
N ALA A 21 -12.54 6.19 -0.26
CA ALA A 21 -13.38 7.38 -0.17
C ALA A 21 -12.63 8.64 -0.65
N VAL A 22 -11.38 8.85 -0.19
CA VAL A 22 -10.53 9.96 -0.68
C VAL A 22 -10.36 9.89 -2.19
N LYS A 23 -10.11 8.72 -2.76
CA LYS A 23 -9.97 8.57 -4.22
C LYS A 23 -11.27 8.92 -4.97
N ALA A 24 -12.42 8.58 -4.41
CA ALA A 24 -13.72 8.83 -5.02
C ALA A 24 -14.13 10.31 -4.95
N TYR A 25 -13.97 10.94 -3.78
CA TYR A 25 -14.46 12.31 -3.54
C TYR A 25 -13.39 13.39 -3.75
N GLU A 26 -12.11 13.08 -3.52
CA GLU A 26 -10.97 14.00 -3.59
C GLU A 26 -9.78 13.38 -4.34
N PRO A 27 -9.93 13.00 -5.63
CA PRO A 27 -8.93 12.22 -6.36
C PRO A 27 -7.55 12.86 -6.43
N SER A 28 -7.45 14.18 -6.34
CA SER A 28 -6.17 14.90 -6.28
C SER A 28 -5.36 14.55 -5.02
N GLN A 29 -6.03 14.25 -3.90
CA GLN A 29 -5.43 13.90 -2.62
C GLN A 29 -4.96 12.44 -2.56
N ASP A 30 -5.50 11.55 -3.40
CA ASP A 30 -5.01 10.17 -3.50
C ASP A 30 -3.61 10.11 -4.10
N PHE A 31 -3.28 11.01 -5.03
CA PHE A 31 -1.99 10.95 -5.72
C PHE A 31 -0.85 11.59 -4.93
N ILE A 32 0.32 10.97 -5.00
CA ILE A 32 1.58 11.52 -4.51
C ILE A 32 2.67 11.39 -5.56
N ARG A 33 3.45 12.47 -5.77
CA ARG A 33 4.57 12.49 -6.71
C ARG A 33 5.68 11.57 -6.20
N LEU A 34 6.36 10.86 -7.12
CA LEU A 34 7.49 9.96 -6.79
C LEU A 34 8.53 10.61 -5.86
N SER A 35 8.88 11.89 -6.07
CA SER A 35 9.83 12.62 -5.23
C SER A 35 9.40 12.74 -3.76
N GLU A 36 8.08 12.78 -3.50
CA GLU A 36 7.50 12.97 -2.17
C GLU A 36 7.19 11.64 -1.46
N VAL A 37 7.21 10.51 -2.18
CA VAL A 37 6.83 9.19 -1.64
C VAL A 37 7.63 8.87 -0.38
N LYS A 38 8.95 9.03 -0.40
CA LYS A 38 9.81 8.71 0.76
C LYS A 38 9.42 9.51 2.01
N LYS A 39 9.10 10.80 1.85
CA LYS A 39 8.68 11.67 2.95
C LYS A 39 7.33 11.24 3.51
N TRP A 40 6.37 10.96 2.62
CA TRP A 40 5.04 10.51 3.03
C TRP A 40 5.05 9.13 3.70
N LEU A 41 5.81 8.17 3.19
CA LEU A 41 5.97 6.85 3.82
C LEU A 41 6.50 7.00 5.26
N LYS A 42 7.49 7.87 5.46
CA LYS A 42 8.02 8.19 6.81
C LYS A 42 6.94 8.76 7.72
N MET A 43 6.13 9.72 7.24
CA MET A 43 5.02 10.29 8.02
C MET A 43 3.98 9.24 8.40
N MET A 44 3.68 8.31 7.49
CA MET A 44 2.72 7.23 7.69
C MET A 44 3.29 6.04 8.47
N LYS A 45 4.55 6.10 8.91
CA LYS A 45 5.28 5.01 9.57
C LYS A 45 5.30 3.71 8.73
N ILE A 46 5.35 3.85 7.41
CA ILE A 46 5.47 2.73 6.47
C ILE A 46 6.94 2.51 6.14
N ASP A 47 7.38 1.25 6.21
CA ASP A 47 8.74 0.88 5.85
C ASP A 47 9.00 1.03 4.35
N LEU A 48 10.07 1.78 4.01
CA LEU A 48 10.46 2.05 2.63
C LEU A 48 10.90 0.79 1.89
N LYS A 49 11.56 -0.16 2.56
CA LYS A 49 12.02 -1.41 1.91
C LYS A 49 10.82 -2.25 1.50
N ARG A 50 9.80 -2.38 2.36
CA ARG A 50 8.54 -3.08 2.05
C ARG A 50 7.85 -2.46 0.84
N PHE A 51 7.74 -1.12 0.80
CA PHE A 51 7.21 -0.42 -0.38
C PHE A 51 8.02 -0.76 -1.65
N ASN A 52 9.35 -0.66 -1.60
CA ASN A 52 10.20 -0.94 -2.75
C ASN A 52 10.07 -2.40 -3.25
N ILE A 53 9.91 -3.37 -2.35
CA ILE A 53 9.67 -4.77 -2.73
C ILE A 53 8.36 -4.89 -3.52
N LEU A 54 7.30 -4.21 -3.07
CA LEU A 54 5.99 -4.25 -3.75
C LEU A 54 6.01 -3.53 -5.11
N VAL A 55 6.77 -2.44 -5.24
CA VAL A 55 7.00 -1.78 -6.54
C VAL A 55 7.81 -2.68 -7.47
N HIS A 56 8.88 -3.30 -6.97
CA HIS A 56 9.72 -4.20 -7.76
C HIS A 56 8.95 -5.42 -8.28
N LYS A 57 8.00 -5.93 -7.49
CA LYS A 57 7.08 -7.00 -7.87
C LYS A 57 5.91 -6.54 -8.74
N GLU A 58 5.90 -5.28 -9.17
CA GLU A 58 4.82 -4.68 -9.95
C GLU A 58 3.43 -4.72 -9.29
N ILE A 59 3.37 -4.91 -7.97
CA ILE A 59 2.10 -4.87 -7.20
C ILE A 59 1.64 -3.43 -7.02
N ILE A 60 2.59 -2.51 -6.87
CA ILE A 60 2.35 -1.06 -6.83
C ILE A 60 2.93 -0.45 -8.10
N LYS A 61 2.11 0.21 -8.91
CA LYS A 61 2.54 0.81 -10.18
C LYS A 61 2.47 2.34 -10.13
N PRO A 62 3.50 3.04 -10.62
CA PRO A 62 3.40 4.47 -10.82
C PRO A 62 2.52 4.78 -12.03
N VAL A 63 1.81 5.90 -11.96
CA VAL A 63 1.07 6.50 -13.08
C VAL A 63 1.83 7.74 -13.55
N ARG A 64 2.06 7.84 -14.86
CA ARG A 64 2.60 9.04 -15.48
C ARG A 64 1.49 10.05 -15.70
N LYS A 65 1.72 11.31 -15.31
CA LYS A 65 0.80 12.41 -15.61
C LYS A 65 1.41 13.31 -16.68
N GLY A 66 0.94 13.14 -17.92
CA GLY A 66 1.39 13.83 -19.13
C GLY A 66 2.04 12.88 -20.15
N ASP A 67 2.15 13.36 -21.39
CA ASP A 67 2.51 12.51 -22.55
C ASP A 67 4.02 12.43 -22.82
N SER A 68 4.81 13.29 -22.17
CA SER A 68 6.26 13.31 -22.36
C SER A 68 6.94 12.18 -21.59
N ARG A 69 8.05 11.67 -22.12
CA ARG A 69 8.93 10.74 -21.40
C ARG A 69 9.41 11.30 -20.06
N ASN A 70 9.52 12.63 -19.94
CA ASN A 70 9.94 13.32 -18.72
C ASN A 70 8.77 13.76 -17.83
N SER A 71 7.54 13.41 -18.20
CA SER A 71 6.38 13.72 -17.38
C SER A 71 6.48 13.04 -16.01
N PRO A 72 6.08 13.73 -14.93
CA PRO A 72 6.22 13.22 -13.58
C PRO A 72 5.44 11.94 -13.32
N LEU A 73 6.04 11.07 -12.49
CA LEU A 73 5.42 9.86 -11.98
C LEU A 73 4.75 10.13 -10.64
N TYR A 74 3.61 9.50 -10.45
CA TYR A 74 2.80 9.55 -9.25
C TYR A 74 2.42 8.14 -8.81
N TYR A 75 2.13 7.96 -7.54
CA TYR A 75 1.51 6.75 -7.01
C TYR A 75 0.16 7.09 -6.39
N SER A 76 -0.77 6.14 -6.44
CA SER A 76 -1.99 6.17 -5.65
C SER A 76 -1.67 5.75 -4.22
N LYS A 77 -1.99 6.62 -3.24
CA LYS A 77 -1.85 6.31 -1.82
C LYS A 77 -2.78 5.14 -1.45
N LYS A 78 -3.96 5.06 -2.06
CA LYS A 78 -4.89 3.94 -1.90
C LYS A 78 -4.27 2.63 -2.34
N GLU A 79 -3.66 2.59 -3.51
CA GLU A 79 -3.00 1.37 -4.04
C GLU A 79 -1.86 0.94 -3.13
N ILE A 80 -1.03 1.88 -2.64
CA ILE A 80 0.04 1.58 -1.69
C ILE A 80 -0.52 0.92 -0.41
N LYS A 81 -1.56 1.52 0.18
CA LYS A 81 -2.19 1.01 1.41
C LYS A 81 -2.82 -0.37 1.18
N GLN A 82 -3.51 -0.56 0.06
CA GLN A 82 -4.12 -1.82 -0.30
C GLN A 82 -3.07 -2.93 -0.49
N ALA A 83 -2.00 -2.65 -1.22
CA ALA A 83 -0.93 -3.62 -1.45
C ALA A 83 -0.23 -4.03 -0.14
N LEU A 84 0.01 -3.09 0.77
CA LEU A 84 0.59 -3.39 2.08
C LEU A 84 -0.35 -4.24 2.94
N SER A 85 -1.64 -3.91 2.96
CA SER A 85 -2.66 -4.69 3.68
C SER A 85 -2.76 -6.13 3.15
N MET A 86 -2.81 -6.28 1.82
CA MET A 86 -2.82 -7.61 1.18
C MET A 86 -1.55 -8.41 1.49
N ALA A 87 -0.38 -7.76 1.52
CA ALA A 87 0.87 -8.41 1.88
C ALA A 87 0.89 -8.85 3.35
N ASN A 88 0.29 -8.08 4.27
CA ASN A 88 0.13 -8.48 5.67
C ASN A 88 -0.75 -9.73 5.79
N VAL A 89 -1.93 -9.72 5.18
CA VAL A 89 -2.86 -10.87 5.19
C VAL A 89 -2.20 -12.11 4.58
N SER A 90 -1.55 -11.97 3.43
CA SER A 90 -0.86 -13.08 2.76
C SER A 90 0.24 -13.68 3.65
N GLY A 91 0.99 -12.84 4.37
CA GLY A 91 2.01 -13.30 5.30
C GLY A 91 1.44 -14.06 6.50
N LEU A 92 0.27 -13.67 6.99
CA LEU A 92 -0.43 -14.37 8.08
C LEU A 92 -0.92 -15.75 7.62
N LEU A 93 -1.57 -15.82 6.45
CA LEU A 93 -2.05 -17.08 5.87
C LEU A 93 -0.90 -18.06 5.59
N ALA A 94 0.23 -17.56 5.09
CA ALA A 94 1.41 -18.39 4.86
C ALA A 94 1.96 -18.99 6.18
N LYS A 95 2.00 -18.20 7.26
CA LYS A 95 2.42 -18.69 8.59
C LYS A 95 1.49 -19.79 9.12
N GLU A 96 0.18 -19.62 8.95
CA GLU A 96 -0.79 -20.64 9.35
C GLU A 96 -0.64 -21.92 8.56
N THR A 97 -0.44 -21.80 7.25
CA THR A 97 -0.23 -22.96 6.37
C THR A 97 1.00 -23.76 6.80
N ILE A 98 2.13 -23.08 7.06
CA ILE A 98 3.35 -23.73 7.54
C ILE A 98 3.13 -24.44 8.88
N LYS A 99 2.39 -23.83 9.80
CA LYS A 99 2.09 -24.42 11.11
C LYS A 99 1.24 -25.70 11.00
N LEU A 100 0.38 -25.81 10.00
CA LEU A 100 -0.46 -27.00 9.79
C LEU A 100 0.30 -28.14 9.10
N THR A 101 1.41 -27.84 8.43
CA THR A 101 2.25 -28.82 7.72
C THR A 101 3.41 -29.37 8.56
N LEU A 102 3.64 -28.81 9.76
CA LEU A 102 4.65 -29.24 10.73
C LEU A 102 3.97 -29.97 11.90
#